data_AF-A0A2J8RTR7-F1
#
_entry.id   AF-A0A2J8RTR7-F1
#
_cell.length_a   1.000
_cell.length_b   1.000
_cell.length_c   1.000
_cell.angle_alpha   90.00
_cell.angle_beta   90.00
_cell.angle_gamma   90.00
#
_symmetry.space_group_name_H-M   'P 1'
#
loop_
_entity.id
_entity.type
_entity.pdbx_description
1 polymer ?
#
loop_
_entity_poly.entity_id
_entity_poly.type
_entity_poly.pdbx_seq_one_letter_code
_entity_poly.pdbx_strand_id
1 'polypeptide(L)' 'GYMTSRTVREASGLLSLTSTLYLRLHKDDRDASFHCTAHYSLPEGRHGHLDSPTFHLTLH' A
#
# COMPACT_ATOMS: atom_id res chain seq x y z
N GLY A 1 -7.51 12.37 0.95
CA GLY A 1 -6.08 12.21 0.60
C GLY A 1 -5.96 11.83 -0.84
N TYR A 2 -4.74 11.75 -1.34
CA TYR A 2 -4.45 11.17 -2.65
C TYR A 2 -3.31 10.18 -2.53
N MET A 3 -3.22 9.29 -3.51
CA MET A 3 -2.20 8.25 -3.56
C MET A 3 -1.44 8.39 -4.87
N THR A 4 -0.12 8.32 -4.79
CA THR A 4 0.73 8.26 -5.97
C THR A 4 1.29 6.86 -6.10
N SER A 5 1.05 6.21 -7.23
CA SER A 5 1.56 4.86 -7.51
C SER A 5 2.48 4.85 -8.73
N ARG A 6 3.50 4.00 -8.69
CA ARG A 6 4.43 3.76 -9.79
C ARG A 6 4.66 2.27 -9.97
N THR A 7 4.56 1.81 -11.20
CA THR A 7 4.93 0.43 -11.58
C THR A 7 6.25 0.45 -12.35
N VAL A 8 7.16 -0.45 -12.00
CA VAL A 8 8.47 -0.62 -12.63
C VAL A 8 8.59 -2.06 -13.14
N ARG A 9 9.20 -2.23 -14.32
CA ARG A 9 9.66 -3.54 -14.78
C ARG A 9 11.11 -3.70 -14.40
N GLU A 10 11.39 -4.72 -13.60
CA GLU A 10 12.74 -5.04 -13.15
C GLU A 10 13.54 -5.77 -14.24
N ALA A 11 14.87 -5.86 -14.06
CA ALA A 11 15.75 -6.55 -15.00
C ALA A 11 15.41 -8.05 -15.17
N SER A 12 14.80 -8.67 -14.16
CA SER A 12 14.29 -10.05 -14.23
C SER A 12 13.03 -10.20 -15.09
N GLY A 13 12.43 -9.10 -15.53
CA GLY A 13 11.16 -9.06 -16.25
C GLY A 13 9.93 -8.98 -15.34
N LEU A 14 10.09 -9.14 -14.02
CA LEU A 14 9.02 -8.98 -13.03
C LEU A 14 8.58 -7.52 -12.90
N LEU A 15 7.38 -7.31 -12.35
CA LEU A 15 6.82 -5.98 -12.08
C LEU A 15 6.83 -5.68 -10.58
N SER A 16 7.28 -4.49 -10.22
CA SER A 16 7.22 -3.94 -8.87
C SER A 16 6.25 -2.76 -8.83
N LEU A 17 5.45 -2.66 -7.77
CA LEU A 17 4.54 -1.54 -7.53
C LEU A 17 4.98 -0.80 -6.27
N THR A 18 5.09 0.52 -6.34
CA THR A 18 5.31 1.40 -5.18
C THR A 18 4.13 2.35 -5.08
N SER A 19 3.60 2.53 -3.87
CA SER A 19 2.51 3.45 -3.59
C SER A 19 2.79 4.30 -2.36
N THR A 20 2.55 5.60 -2.47
CA THR A 20 2.70 6.56 -1.37
C THR A 20 1.36 7.25 -1.11
N LEU A 21 0.88 7.18 0.12
CA LEU A 21 -0.37 7.78 0.58
C LEU A 21 -0.12 9.15 1.20
N TYR A 22 -0.82 10.17 0.69
CA TYR A 22 -0.82 11.52 1.24
C TYR A 22 -2.20 11.85 1.81
N LEU A 23 -2.26 12.10 3.10
CA LEU A 23 -3.49 12.45 3.81
C LEU A 23 -3.31 13.76 4.57
N ARG A 24 -4.39 14.53 4.64
CA ARG A 24 -4.51 15.59 5.64
C ARG A 24 -4.96 14.92 6.92
N LEU A 25 -4.11 14.96 7.95
CA LEU A 25 -4.39 14.35 9.25
C LEU A 25 -5.42 15.17 10.04
N HIS A 26 -6.29 14.47 10.75
CA HIS A 26 -7.25 14.99 11.71
C HIS A 26 -6.94 14.45 13.10
N LYS A 27 -7.59 15.01 14.13
CA LYS A 27 -7.36 14.61 15.52
C LYS A 27 -7.60 13.11 15.76
N ASP A 28 -8.64 12.57 15.13
CA ASP A 28 -9.03 11.16 15.29
C ASP A 28 -8.01 10.19 14.67
N ASP A 29 -7.17 10.66 13.73
CA ASP A 29 -6.13 9.83 13.10
C ASP A 29 -4.98 9.48 14.06
N ARG A 30 -4.89 10.16 15.22
CA ARG A 30 -3.88 9.87 16.25
C ARG A 30 -3.97 8.43 16.74
N ASP A 31 -5.19 7.93 16.92
CA ASP A 31 -5.46 6.59 17.45
C ASP A 31 -5.81 5.60 16.33
N ALA A 32 -5.72 6.03 15.06
CA ALA A 32 -5.98 5.18 13.92
C ALA A 32 -4.78 4.28 13.59
N SER A 33 -5.09 3.06 13.13
CA SER A 33 -4.11 2.08 12.66
C SER A 33 -4.11 2.03 11.12
N PHE A 34 -2.93 1.96 10.53
CA PHE A 34 -2.72 1.99 9.08
C PHE A 34 -1.97 0.74 8.61
N HIS A 35 -2.28 0.27 7.41
CA HIS A 35 -1.52 -0.76 6.68
C HIS A 35 -1.78 -0.59 5.18
N CYS A 36 -1.04 -1.30 4.33
CA CYS A 36 -1.34 -1.41 2.91
C CYS A 36 -1.43 -2.88 2.48
N THR A 37 -2.18 -3.13 1.41
CA THR A 37 -2.41 -4.48 0.88
C THR A 37 -2.03 -4.52 -0.60
N ALA A 38 -1.22 -5.50 -0.98
CA ALA A 38 -0.90 -5.79 -2.36
C ALA A 38 -1.83 -6.87 -2.91
N HIS A 39 -2.68 -6.53 -3.88
CA HIS A 39 -3.52 -7.48 -4.59
C HIS A 39 -2.85 -7.92 -5.89
N TYR A 40 -2.85 -9.22 -6.17
CA TYR A 40 -2.23 -9.78 -7.37
C TYR A 40 -3.08 -10.91 -7.97
N SER A 41 -3.04 -10.99 -9.30
CA SER A 41 -3.79 -11.99 -10.05
C SER A 41 -3.07 -13.34 -10.05
N LEU A 42 -3.86 -14.40 -10.00
CA LEU A 42 -3.46 -15.79 -10.10
C LEU A 42 -4.15 -16.43 -11.32
N PRO A 43 -3.72 -17.62 -11.76
CA PRO A 43 -4.43 -18.38 -12.79
C PRO A 43 -5.91 -18.62 -12.46
N GLU A 44 -6.70 -18.91 -13.49
CA GLU A 44 -8.14 -19.21 -13.37
C GLU A 44 -8.98 -18.05 -12.80
N GLY A 45 -8.51 -16.81 -12.96
CA GLY A 45 -9.21 -15.62 -12.47
C GLY A 45 -9.19 -15.48 -10.95
N ARG A 46 -8.32 -16.22 -10.27
CA ARG A 46 -8.14 -16.11 -8.81
C ARG A 46 -7.33 -14.87 -8.47
N HIS A 47 -7.48 -14.40 -7.24
CA HIS A 47 -6.71 -13.27 -6.71
C HIS A 47 -6.13 -13.61 -5.35
N GLY A 48 -4.88 -13.19 -5.13
CA GLY A 48 -4.22 -13.22 -3.84
C GLY A 48 -4.09 -11.81 -3.26
N HIS A 49 -3.82 -11.73 -1.97
CA HIS A 49 -3.45 -10.50 -1.30
C HIS A 49 -2.30 -10.76 -0.31
N LEU A 50 -1.48 -9.74 -0.09
CA LEU A 50 -0.44 -9.73 0.93
C LEU A 50 -0.55 -8.40 1.69
N ASP A 51 -0.72 -8.48 3.01
CA ASP A 51 -0.84 -7.31 3.88
C ASP A 51 0.52 -6.90 4.43
N SER A 52 0.73 -5.59 4.55
CA SER A 52 1.84 -5.04 5.32
C SER A 52 1.57 -5.18 6.83
N PRO A 53 2.61 -5.11 7.66
CA PRO A 53 2.40 -4.88 9.09
C PRO A 53 1.59 -3.60 9.34
N THR A 54 0.78 -3.64 10.39
CA THR A 54 0.04 -2.47 10.89
C THR A 54 1.00 -1.49 11.58
N PHE A 55 0.80 -0.19 11.37
CA PHE A 55 1.53 0.88 12.04
C PHE A 55 0.58 1.99 12.54
N HIS A 56 1.08 2.81 13.45
CA HIS A 56 0.41 4.04 13.94
C HIS A 56 1.24 5.26 13.54
N LEU A 57 0.62 6.44 13.53
CA LEU A 57 1.30 7.66 13.14
C LEU A 57 2.28 8.13 14.23
N THR A 58 3.51 8.45 13.83
CA THR A 58 4.45 9.22 14.66
C THR A 58 4.19 10.70 14.44
N LEU A 59 3.67 11.40 15.46
CA LEU A 59 3.36 12.84 15.42
C LEU A 59 4.33 13.59 16.35
N HIS A 60 4.87 14.73 15.91
CA HIS A 60 5.82 15.57 16.65
C HIS A 60 5.22 16.94 16.99
#